data_AF-A0A136KUD8-F1
#
_entry.id   AF-A0A136KUD8-F1
#
_cell.length_a   1.000
_cell.length_b   1.000
_cell.length_c   1.000
_cell.angle_alpha   90.00
_cell.angle_beta   90.00
_cell.angle_gamma   90.00
#
_symmetry.space_group_name_H-M   'P 1'
#
loop_
_entity.id
_entity.type
_entity.pdbx_description
1 polymer ?
#
loop_
_entity_poly.entity_id
_entity_poly.type
_entity_poly.pdbx_seq_one_letter_code
_entity_poly.pdbx_strand_id
1 'polypeptide(L)'
;MSGENASTPAEGAEKQPTIEEQIAILRANLQRALTERDPKATLEVTQAVKQDAATYAALLPDLEAALRLEPDALYAVARAHLNADPTEVDETWREWLHRSAHEALKVAIDEGDASTILNWLKLISREPAQFQLGSILREGITAATPRAYEDAALAQGILQVLSKRNPEGFKAALNDDRLFGILTDEMIINMIVLILKEHRDELLLPLVKRLSGRSNLTALLGTAFQRSGRSAGDILTLSAPLTTMGDLTPQQQLDLDLSLIDARGWSPDMLPLMAQAAQLIQTPDLHVNGIIPWKMLEIAEKQRDDQIARGAARRITQYLETLHDDESRVEELVELARVLEWSSSATANVRGWWRGLAHRLSTPQLVKLDRLMEPHRSLEMMRAVLRSILAVRRMFARKTVEEFSSSVALTYSLLQTLAEAYSSSRRTAEYDADALRVELDDFLKEASPDTIKLLANNLRSLALLIGELGDERTKTSIMRRSEDVNHQLASGELQPHGAVDALKWIAGYLEGSQNKD
;
A
#
# COMPACT_ATOMS: atom_id res chain seq x y z
N MET A 1 -103.29 -34.34 -31.50
CA MET A 1 -102.39 -35.13 -30.65
C MET A 1 -100.98 -34.83 -31.17
N SER A 2 -100.32 -33.78 -30.66
CA SER A 2 -99.64 -33.70 -29.36
C SER A 2 -98.34 -34.52 -29.36
N GLY A 3 -97.21 -33.84 -29.14
CA GLY A 3 -95.85 -34.40 -29.04
C GLY A 3 -94.83 -33.42 -29.64
N GLU A 4 -94.50 -32.34 -28.93
CA GLU A 4 -93.28 -32.22 -28.10
C GLU A 4 -92.03 -31.86 -28.93
N ASN A 5 -91.86 -30.56 -29.18
CA ASN A 5 -90.54 -29.97 -29.38
C ASN A 5 -90.16 -29.30 -28.05
N ALA A 6 -89.21 -29.89 -27.35
CA ALA A 6 -88.59 -29.31 -26.17
C ALA A 6 -87.70 -28.13 -26.59
N SER A 7 -88.21 -26.92 -26.38
CA SER A 7 -87.42 -25.69 -26.45
C SER A 7 -86.59 -25.57 -25.17
N THR A 8 -85.28 -25.58 -25.34
CA THR A 8 -84.28 -25.17 -24.35
C THR A 8 -84.59 -23.75 -23.86
N PRO A 9 -84.62 -23.46 -22.54
CA PRO A 9 -84.74 -22.09 -22.06
C PRO A 9 -83.40 -21.37 -22.28
N ALA A 10 -83.47 -20.17 -22.82
CA ALA A 10 -82.37 -19.24 -22.90
C ALA A 10 -81.80 -18.98 -21.49
N GLU A 11 -80.49 -19.20 -21.34
CA GLU A 11 -79.71 -18.76 -20.19
C GLU A 11 -79.92 -17.26 -19.93
N GLY A 12 -80.03 -16.92 -18.65
CA GLY A 12 -80.39 -15.59 -18.18
C GLY A 12 -79.46 -14.51 -18.69
N ALA A 13 -80.05 -13.47 -19.26
CA ALA A 13 -79.39 -12.19 -19.42
C ALA A 13 -79.07 -11.63 -18.03
N GLU A 14 -77.79 -11.65 -17.64
CA GLU A 14 -77.29 -10.91 -16.48
C GLU A 14 -77.73 -9.45 -16.63
N LYS A 15 -78.61 -8.99 -15.72
CA LYS A 15 -78.94 -7.57 -15.62
C LYS A 15 -77.65 -6.81 -15.33
N GLN A 16 -77.25 -5.91 -16.22
CA GLN A 16 -76.16 -4.98 -15.94
C GLN A 16 -76.49 -4.22 -14.65
N PRO A 17 -75.60 -4.24 -13.64
CA PRO A 17 -75.86 -3.57 -12.37
C PRO A 17 -76.03 -2.08 -12.59
N THR A 18 -76.95 -1.47 -11.85
CA THR A 18 -77.13 -0.01 -11.84
C THR A 18 -75.88 0.70 -11.33
N ILE A 19 -75.70 1.99 -11.65
CA ILE A 19 -74.52 2.77 -11.20
C ILE A 19 -74.37 2.73 -9.66
N GLU A 20 -75.48 2.75 -8.93
CA GLU A 20 -75.48 2.64 -7.46
C GLU A 20 -75.03 1.25 -6.97
N GLU A 21 -75.46 0.17 -7.62
CA GLU A 21 -75.02 -1.20 -7.32
C GLU A 21 -73.54 -1.40 -7.65
N GLN A 22 -73.05 -0.80 -8.75
CA GLN A 22 -71.63 -0.84 -9.13
C GLN A 22 -70.75 -0.11 -8.09
N ILE A 23 -71.16 1.08 -7.63
CA ILE A 23 -70.44 1.82 -6.58
C ILE A 23 -70.43 1.02 -5.26
N ALA A 24 -71.54 0.36 -4.90
CA ALA A 24 -71.60 -0.47 -3.69
C ALA A 24 -70.63 -1.67 -3.75
N ILE A 25 -70.53 -2.34 -4.92
CA ILE A 25 -69.56 -3.42 -5.15
C ILE A 25 -68.13 -2.89 -5.03
N LEU A 26 -67.83 -1.73 -5.64
CA LEU A 26 -66.50 -1.13 -5.57
C LEU A 26 -66.10 -0.72 -4.15
N ARG A 27 -67.04 -0.24 -3.32
CA ARG A 27 -66.78 0.01 -1.89
C ARG A 27 -66.44 -1.27 -1.12
N ALA A 28 -67.18 -2.35 -1.36
CA ALA A 28 -66.89 -3.65 -0.76
C ALA A 28 -65.51 -4.18 -1.22
N ASN A 29 -65.16 -3.97 -2.49
CA ASN A 29 -63.85 -4.31 -3.02
C ASN A 29 -62.74 -3.46 -2.41
N LEU A 30 -62.96 -2.15 -2.22
CA LEU A 30 -61.99 -1.27 -1.57
C LEU A 30 -61.72 -1.73 -0.15
N GLN A 31 -62.77 -2.07 0.61
CA GLN A 31 -62.60 -2.61 1.96
C GLN A 31 -61.78 -3.91 1.94
N ARG A 32 -62.08 -4.85 1.05
CA ARG A 32 -61.30 -6.09 0.90
C ARG A 32 -59.86 -5.83 0.48
N ALA A 33 -59.61 -4.86 -0.39
CA ALA A 33 -58.28 -4.46 -0.80
C ALA A 33 -57.47 -3.89 0.39
N LEU A 34 -58.10 -3.09 1.25
CA LEU A 34 -57.48 -2.50 2.43
C LEU A 34 -57.21 -3.55 3.53
N THR A 35 -58.21 -4.35 3.90
CA THR A 35 -58.11 -5.28 5.03
C THR A 35 -57.44 -6.62 4.71
N GLU A 36 -57.76 -7.19 3.55
CA GLU A 36 -57.31 -8.54 3.16
C GLU A 36 -56.14 -8.50 2.16
N ARG A 37 -55.80 -7.32 1.62
CA ARG A 37 -54.82 -7.16 0.54
C ARG A 37 -55.15 -8.01 -0.69
N ASP A 38 -56.44 -8.16 -0.99
CA ASP A 38 -56.94 -8.94 -2.14
C ASP A 38 -56.45 -8.30 -3.47
N PRO A 39 -55.60 -8.99 -4.27
CA PRO A 39 -55.07 -8.46 -5.53
C PRO A 39 -56.15 -8.20 -6.58
N LYS A 40 -57.20 -9.02 -6.61
CA LYS A 40 -58.29 -8.86 -7.57
C LYS A 40 -59.14 -7.65 -7.21
N ALA A 41 -59.49 -7.51 -5.93
CA ALA A 41 -60.23 -6.35 -5.45
C ALA A 41 -59.43 -5.04 -5.64
N THR A 42 -58.12 -5.08 -5.41
CA THR A 42 -57.20 -3.97 -5.67
C THR A 42 -57.28 -3.53 -7.13
N LEU A 43 -57.11 -4.47 -8.08
CA LEU A 43 -57.13 -4.17 -9.51
C LEU A 43 -58.49 -3.61 -9.96
N GLU A 44 -59.59 -4.20 -9.52
CA GLU A 44 -60.94 -3.77 -9.88
C GLU A 44 -61.22 -2.34 -9.41
N VAL A 45 -60.84 -2.00 -8.17
CA VAL A 45 -61.02 -0.66 -7.62
C VAL A 45 -60.10 0.36 -8.30
N THR A 46 -58.83 0.02 -8.50
CA THR A 46 -57.85 0.98 -9.03
C THR A 46 -58.08 1.28 -10.50
N GLN A 47 -58.50 0.28 -11.29
CA GLN A 47 -58.92 0.49 -12.69
C GLN A 47 -60.20 1.31 -12.79
N ALA A 48 -61.20 1.05 -11.93
CA ALA A 48 -62.45 1.80 -11.95
C ALA A 48 -62.22 3.29 -11.61
N VAL A 49 -61.35 3.57 -10.63
CA VAL A 49 -60.92 4.94 -10.29
C VAL A 49 -60.14 5.61 -11.44
N LYS A 50 -59.29 4.87 -12.18
CA LYS A 50 -58.55 5.40 -13.34
C LYS A 50 -59.48 5.77 -14.50
N GLN A 51 -60.52 4.97 -14.75
CA GLN A 51 -61.33 5.04 -15.97
C GLN A 51 -62.53 5.98 -15.88
N ASP A 52 -63.11 6.19 -14.70
CA ASP A 52 -64.33 6.98 -14.54
C ASP A 52 -64.26 8.02 -13.41
N ALA A 53 -64.40 9.30 -13.78
CA ALA A 53 -64.39 10.41 -12.86
C ALA A 53 -65.59 10.41 -11.88
N ALA A 54 -66.75 9.88 -12.30
CA ALA A 54 -67.93 9.80 -11.42
C ALA A 54 -67.71 8.73 -10.33
N THR A 55 -67.14 7.59 -10.70
CA THR A 55 -66.70 6.54 -9.77
C THR A 55 -65.64 7.06 -8.80
N TYR A 56 -64.63 7.79 -9.29
CA TYR A 56 -63.63 8.42 -8.41
C TYR A 56 -64.27 9.37 -7.40
N ALA A 57 -65.18 10.25 -7.84
CA ALA A 57 -65.89 11.17 -6.95
C ALA A 57 -66.75 10.44 -5.89
N ALA A 58 -67.34 9.29 -6.25
CA ALA A 58 -68.15 8.49 -5.34
C ALA A 58 -67.35 7.72 -4.28
N LEU A 59 -66.11 7.31 -4.61
CA LEU A 59 -65.19 6.59 -3.71
C LEU A 59 -64.22 7.51 -2.96
N LEU A 60 -64.09 8.77 -3.37
CA LEU A 60 -63.18 9.74 -2.74
C LEU A 60 -63.37 9.84 -1.20
N PRO A 61 -64.61 9.90 -0.65
CA PRO A 61 -64.79 9.94 0.81
C PRO A 61 -64.25 8.69 1.52
N ASP A 62 -64.36 7.51 0.88
CA ASP A 62 -63.87 6.25 1.41
C ASP A 62 -62.34 6.19 1.36
N LEU A 63 -61.72 6.67 0.27
CA LEU A 63 -60.26 6.81 0.15
C LEU A 63 -59.69 7.83 1.16
N GLU A 64 -60.38 8.95 1.40
CA GLU A 64 -60.00 9.93 2.43
C GLU A 64 -60.20 9.41 3.86
N ALA A 65 -61.18 8.54 4.08
CA ALA A 65 -61.34 7.84 5.35
C ALA A 65 -60.19 6.84 5.57
N ALA A 66 -59.87 6.03 4.56
CA ALA A 66 -58.77 5.07 4.59
C ALA A 66 -57.42 5.78 4.82
N LEU A 67 -57.17 6.92 4.17
CA LEU A 67 -55.96 7.71 4.38
C LEU A 67 -55.77 8.15 5.84
N ARG A 68 -56.86 8.41 6.57
CA ARG A 68 -56.81 8.84 7.97
C ARG A 68 -56.75 7.68 8.97
N LEU A 69 -57.36 6.56 8.65
CA LEU A 69 -57.55 5.44 9.57
C LEU A 69 -56.52 4.32 9.37
N GLU A 70 -56.15 4.05 8.12
CA GLU A 70 -55.26 2.96 7.70
C GLU A 70 -54.37 3.38 6.52
N PRO A 71 -53.54 4.43 6.69
CA PRO A 71 -52.71 4.95 5.60
C PRO A 71 -51.72 3.91 5.05
N ASP A 72 -51.29 2.94 5.85
CA ASP A 72 -50.42 1.84 5.41
C ASP A 72 -51.12 0.86 4.46
N ALA A 73 -52.40 0.56 4.71
CA ALA A 73 -53.22 -0.27 3.84
C ALA A 73 -53.47 0.44 2.51
N LEU A 74 -53.80 1.74 2.55
CA LEU A 74 -53.98 2.53 1.33
C LEU A 74 -52.68 2.67 0.53
N TYR A 75 -51.53 2.81 1.22
CA TYR A 75 -50.22 2.77 0.58
C TYR A 75 -49.98 1.45 -0.15
N ALA A 76 -50.32 0.31 0.46
CA ALA A 76 -50.17 -1.00 -0.17
C ALA A 76 -51.02 -1.14 -1.44
N VAL A 77 -52.27 -0.64 -1.42
CA VAL A 77 -53.19 -0.62 -2.58
C VAL A 77 -52.61 0.22 -3.71
N ALA A 78 -52.23 1.46 -3.44
CA ALA A 78 -51.65 2.37 -4.44
C ALA A 78 -50.36 1.80 -5.04
N ARG A 79 -49.49 1.23 -4.19
CA ARG A 79 -48.25 0.57 -4.59
C ARG A 79 -48.49 -0.67 -5.46
N ALA A 80 -49.50 -1.48 -5.14
CA ALA A 80 -49.82 -2.67 -5.92
C ALA A 80 -50.30 -2.30 -7.33
N HIS A 81 -51.13 -1.26 -7.46
CA HIS A 81 -51.58 -0.74 -8.77
C HIS A 81 -50.40 -0.23 -9.61
N LEU A 82 -49.56 0.63 -9.04
CA LEU A 82 -48.44 1.23 -9.77
C LEU A 82 -47.35 0.23 -10.16
N ASN A 83 -47.29 -0.94 -9.51
CA ASN A 83 -46.40 -2.03 -9.90
C ASN A 83 -47.01 -2.97 -10.94
N ALA A 84 -48.33 -2.96 -11.13
CA ALA A 84 -49.02 -3.84 -12.08
C ALA A 84 -48.74 -3.46 -13.54
N ASP A 85 -48.55 -2.16 -13.83
CA ASP A 85 -48.13 -1.66 -15.14
C ASP A 85 -46.93 -0.71 -15.00
N PRO A 86 -45.69 -1.20 -15.21
CA PRO A 86 -44.49 -0.39 -15.12
C PRO A 86 -44.30 0.61 -16.27
N THR A 87 -45.11 0.54 -17.33
CA THR A 87 -44.88 1.29 -18.58
C THR A 87 -45.56 2.65 -18.61
N GLU A 88 -46.63 2.82 -17.85
CA GLU A 88 -47.36 4.09 -17.69
C GLU A 88 -47.60 4.37 -16.21
N VAL A 89 -47.10 5.50 -15.71
CA VAL A 89 -47.31 5.89 -14.31
C VAL A 89 -48.66 6.57 -14.19
N ASP A 90 -49.58 5.91 -13.49
CA ASP A 90 -50.88 6.47 -13.14
C ASP A 90 -50.72 7.63 -12.14
N GLU A 91 -50.93 8.86 -12.62
CA GLU A 91 -50.78 10.09 -11.85
C GLU A 91 -51.71 10.16 -10.64
N THR A 92 -52.93 9.63 -10.75
CA THR A 92 -53.92 9.66 -9.67
C THR A 92 -53.47 8.75 -8.54
N TRP A 93 -53.06 7.53 -8.86
CA TRP A 93 -52.59 6.59 -7.86
C TRP A 93 -51.17 6.92 -7.35
N ARG A 94 -50.37 7.66 -8.12
CA ARG A 94 -49.13 8.26 -7.61
C ARG A 94 -49.41 9.30 -6.54
N GLU A 95 -50.41 10.16 -6.71
CA GLU A 95 -50.82 11.11 -5.68
C GLU A 95 -51.28 10.39 -4.40
N TRP A 96 -52.09 9.34 -4.53
CA TRP A 96 -52.50 8.52 -3.39
C TRP A 96 -51.33 7.80 -2.72
N LEU A 97 -50.37 7.30 -3.49
CA LEU A 97 -49.13 6.73 -2.96
C LEU A 97 -48.36 7.77 -2.13
N HIS A 98 -48.26 9.02 -2.61
CA HIS A 98 -47.58 10.11 -1.89
C HIS A 98 -48.27 10.44 -0.58
N ARG A 99 -49.58 10.68 -0.62
CA ARG A 99 -50.39 11.04 0.56
C ARG A 99 -50.34 9.93 1.61
N SER A 100 -50.56 8.69 1.18
CA SER A 100 -50.54 7.52 2.08
C SER A 100 -49.15 7.25 2.64
N ALA A 101 -48.08 7.38 1.86
CA ALA A 101 -46.70 7.25 2.36
C ALA A 101 -46.37 8.32 3.41
N HIS A 102 -46.80 9.56 3.18
CA HIS A 102 -46.59 10.65 4.13
C HIS A 102 -47.32 10.40 5.45
N GLU A 103 -48.63 10.10 5.42
CA GLU A 103 -49.41 9.86 6.63
C GLU A 103 -48.95 8.59 7.37
N ALA A 104 -48.65 7.50 6.65
CA ALA A 104 -48.18 6.26 7.27
C ALA A 104 -46.82 6.45 7.96
N LEU A 105 -45.89 7.19 7.32
CA LEU A 105 -44.60 7.50 7.92
C LEU A 105 -44.74 8.43 9.13
N LYS A 106 -45.65 9.40 9.07
CA LYS A 106 -45.94 10.29 10.20
C LYS A 106 -46.47 9.51 11.40
N VAL A 107 -47.46 8.63 11.21
CA VAL A 107 -47.97 7.74 12.26
C VAL A 107 -46.85 6.87 12.83
N ALA A 108 -45.99 6.32 11.96
CA ALA A 108 -44.83 5.54 12.41
C ALA A 108 -43.84 6.34 13.27
N ILE A 109 -43.64 7.64 13.00
CA ILE A 109 -42.75 8.52 13.75
C ILE A 109 -43.37 8.95 15.08
N ASP A 110 -44.66 9.28 15.09
CA ASP A 110 -45.37 9.82 16.25
C ASP A 110 -45.71 8.72 17.28
N GLU A 111 -46.08 7.53 16.82
CA GLU A 111 -46.63 6.45 17.66
C GLU A 111 -45.81 5.15 17.60
N GLY A 112 -44.99 4.96 16.57
CA GLY A 112 -44.24 3.73 16.34
C GLY A 112 -42.93 3.63 17.11
N ASP A 113 -42.37 2.42 17.12
CA ASP A 113 -41.01 2.18 17.63
C ASP A 113 -39.94 2.47 16.57
N ALA A 114 -38.67 2.49 16.99
CA ALA A 114 -37.52 2.72 16.11
C ALA A 114 -37.47 1.75 14.92
N SER A 115 -37.90 0.50 15.13
CA SER A 115 -37.92 -0.52 14.09
C SER A 115 -38.97 -0.21 13.00
N THR A 116 -40.14 0.29 13.41
CA THR A 116 -41.25 0.65 12.54
C THR A 116 -40.89 1.85 11.68
N ILE A 117 -40.32 2.90 12.29
CA ILE A 117 -39.81 4.08 11.57
C ILE A 117 -38.79 3.64 10.51
N LEU A 118 -37.80 2.84 10.91
CA LEU A 118 -36.73 2.41 10.01
C LEU A 118 -37.25 1.55 8.86
N ASN A 119 -38.24 0.69 9.11
CA ASN A 119 -38.85 -0.14 8.08
C ASN A 119 -39.57 0.70 7.03
N TRP A 120 -40.31 1.74 7.45
CA TRP A 120 -40.93 2.68 6.53
C TRP A 120 -39.92 3.48 5.72
N LEU A 121 -38.89 4.03 6.36
CA LEU A 121 -37.82 4.74 5.66
C LEU A 121 -37.13 3.84 4.62
N LYS A 122 -36.84 2.58 4.98
CA LYS A 122 -36.26 1.59 4.07
C LYS A 122 -37.22 1.25 2.92
N LEU A 123 -38.50 1.05 3.20
CA LEU A 123 -39.52 0.76 2.20
C LEU A 123 -39.60 1.87 1.16
N ILE A 124 -39.84 3.11 1.61
CA ILE A 124 -39.90 4.30 0.74
C ILE A 124 -38.60 4.46 -0.03
N SER A 125 -37.45 4.23 0.60
CA SER A 125 -36.15 4.33 -0.07
C SER A 125 -35.94 3.30 -1.18
N ARG A 126 -36.66 2.18 -1.20
CA ARG A 126 -36.51 1.11 -2.21
C ARG A 126 -37.46 1.25 -3.39
N GLU A 127 -38.43 2.16 -3.29
CA GLU A 127 -39.42 2.35 -4.34
C GLU A 127 -38.80 2.86 -5.66
N PRO A 128 -39.39 2.50 -6.82
CA PRO A 128 -38.99 3.01 -8.13
C PRO A 128 -38.90 4.54 -8.20
N ALA A 129 -37.90 5.07 -8.91
CA ALA A 129 -37.70 6.52 -9.06
C ALA A 129 -38.92 7.22 -9.69
N GLN A 130 -39.65 6.52 -10.55
CA GLN A 130 -40.87 7.02 -11.20
C GLN A 130 -42.01 7.31 -10.21
N PHE A 131 -41.95 6.76 -8.99
CA PHE A 131 -42.90 7.08 -7.93
C PHE A 131 -42.61 8.41 -7.26
N GLN A 132 -41.44 9.04 -7.47
CA GLN A 132 -41.11 10.39 -6.99
C GLN A 132 -41.24 10.62 -5.46
N LEU A 133 -41.07 9.59 -4.63
CA LEU A 133 -41.16 9.69 -3.16
C LEU A 133 -39.97 10.38 -2.47
N GLY A 134 -39.10 11.05 -3.23
CA GLY A 134 -37.84 11.62 -2.70
C GLY A 134 -38.03 12.78 -1.71
N SER A 135 -39.06 13.62 -1.88
CA SER A 135 -39.41 14.66 -0.90
C SER A 135 -39.89 14.04 0.42
N ILE A 136 -40.84 13.11 0.35
CA ILE A 136 -41.40 12.40 1.50
C ILE A 136 -40.31 11.69 2.30
N LEU A 137 -39.37 11.03 1.62
CA LEU A 137 -38.24 10.39 2.31
C LEU A 137 -37.37 11.41 3.06
N ARG A 138 -37.08 12.58 2.47
CA ARG A 138 -36.26 13.62 3.11
C ARG A 138 -36.97 14.25 4.32
N GLU A 139 -38.26 14.55 4.17
CA GLU A 139 -39.10 15.07 5.25
C GLU A 139 -39.21 14.07 6.39
N GLY A 140 -39.47 12.80 6.06
CA GLY A 140 -39.51 11.71 7.01
C GLY A 140 -38.22 11.49 7.79
N ILE A 141 -37.07 11.52 7.11
CA ILE A 141 -35.75 11.44 7.78
C ILE A 141 -35.57 12.62 8.74
N THR A 142 -35.92 13.83 8.31
CA THR A 142 -35.81 15.04 9.14
C THR A 142 -36.69 14.93 10.38
N ALA A 143 -37.94 14.49 10.24
CA ALA A 143 -38.88 14.29 11.33
C ALA A 143 -38.47 13.14 12.28
N ALA A 144 -37.85 12.07 11.76
CA ALA A 144 -37.36 10.94 12.56
C ALA A 144 -36.03 11.23 13.28
N THR A 145 -35.26 12.24 12.85
CA THR A 145 -33.92 12.52 13.40
C THR A 145 -33.92 12.79 14.92
N PRO A 146 -34.86 13.56 15.50
CA PRO A 146 -34.91 13.74 16.95
C PRO A 146 -35.06 12.44 17.74
N ARG A 147 -35.85 11.48 17.24
CA ARG A 147 -35.99 10.13 17.82
C ARG A 147 -34.69 9.34 17.76
N ALA A 148 -33.90 9.52 16.70
CA ALA A 148 -32.65 8.83 16.48
C ALA A 148 -31.51 9.27 17.42
N TYR A 149 -31.64 10.43 18.08
CA TYR A 149 -30.66 10.87 19.08
C TYR A 149 -30.62 9.98 20.34
N GLU A 150 -31.66 9.18 20.56
CA GLU A 150 -31.79 8.29 21.72
C GLU A 150 -31.71 6.81 21.33
N ASP A 151 -31.72 6.49 20.03
CA ASP A 151 -31.72 5.13 19.51
C ASP A 151 -30.63 4.93 18.45
N ALA A 152 -29.57 4.22 18.84
CA ALA A 152 -28.40 3.97 17.98
C ALA A 152 -28.74 3.17 16.71
N ALA A 153 -29.72 2.26 16.78
CA ALA A 153 -30.11 1.44 15.64
C ALA A 153 -30.89 2.27 14.61
N LEU A 154 -31.77 3.17 15.07
CA LEU A 154 -32.44 4.14 14.21
C LEU A 154 -31.44 5.12 13.60
N ALA A 155 -30.50 5.66 14.39
CA ALA A 155 -29.44 6.55 13.89
C ALA A 155 -28.60 5.90 12.79
N GLN A 156 -28.11 4.68 13.04
CA GLN A 156 -27.38 3.90 12.04
C GLN A 156 -28.24 3.66 10.79
N GLY A 157 -29.51 3.29 10.98
CA GLY A 157 -30.45 3.03 9.91
C GLY A 157 -30.71 4.25 9.03
N ILE A 158 -30.90 5.44 9.62
CA ILE A 158 -31.05 6.71 8.92
C ILE A 158 -29.79 7.00 8.09
N LEU A 159 -28.60 6.86 8.68
CA LEU A 159 -27.33 7.08 7.98
C LEU A 159 -27.15 6.11 6.80
N GLN A 160 -27.54 4.85 6.94
CA GLN A 160 -27.52 3.88 5.84
C GLN A 160 -28.51 4.23 4.72
N VAL A 161 -29.68 4.77 5.04
CA VAL A 161 -30.64 5.23 4.01
C VAL A 161 -30.09 6.46 3.29
N LEU A 162 -29.56 7.42 4.05
CA LEU A 162 -28.94 8.63 3.51
C LEU A 162 -27.75 8.29 2.62
N SER A 163 -26.86 7.39 3.02
CA SER A 163 -25.69 7.01 2.22
C SER A 163 -26.09 6.46 0.84
N LYS A 164 -27.24 5.78 0.76
CA LYS A 164 -27.75 5.21 -0.51
C LYS A 164 -28.47 6.23 -1.38
N ARG A 165 -29.36 7.03 -0.80
CA ARG A 165 -30.34 7.85 -1.54
C ARG A 165 -30.10 9.36 -1.48
N ASN A 166 -29.36 9.85 -0.50
CA ASN A 166 -29.11 11.28 -0.32
C ASN A 166 -27.67 11.54 0.21
N PRO A 167 -26.64 11.44 -0.65
CA PRO A 167 -25.23 11.69 -0.29
C PRO A 167 -24.98 13.01 0.44
N GLU A 168 -25.65 14.08 0.03
CA GLU A 168 -25.48 15.40 0.66
C GLU A 168 -26.11 15.42 2.06
N GLY A 169 -27.29 14.80 2.21
CA GLY A 169 -27.89 14.59 3.54
C GLY A 169 -27.02 13.71 4.45
N PHE A 170 -26.35 12.70 3.90
CA PHE A 170 -25.40 11.90 4.66
C PHE A 170 -24.23 12.75 5.18
N LYS A 171 -23.60 13.57 4.33
CA LYS A 171 -22.52 14.47 4.73
C LYS A 171 -22.97 15.47 5.80
N ALA A 172 -24.20 16.00 5.69
CA ALA A 172 -24.77 16.88 6.71
C ALA A 172 -24.98 16.13 8.04
N ALA A 173 -25.51 14.90 7.99
CA ALA A 173 -25.77 14.06 9.15
C ALA A 173 -24.48 13.63 9.89
N LEU A 174 -23.35 13.47 9.20
CA LEU A 174 -22.06 13.19 9.84
C LEU A 174 -21.59 14.31 10.78
N ASN A 175 -22.03 15.55 10.54
CA ASN A 175 -21.71 16.72 11.36
C ASN A 175 -22.69 16.93 12.53
N ASP A 176 -23.75 16.11 12.64
CA ASP A 176 -24.64 16.13 13.80
C ASP A 176 -24.03 15.27 14.92
N ASP A 177 -23.44 15.93 15.92
CA ASP A 177 -22.80 15.27 17.06
C ASP A 177 -23.74 14.35 17.84
N ARG A 178 -25.05 14.66 17.90
CA ARG A 178 -26.03 13.85 18.63
C ARG A 178 -26.35 12.57 17.87
N LEU A 179 -26.47 12.67 16.54
CA LEU A 179 -26.76 11.53 15.69
C LEU A 179 -25.54 10.61 15.53
N PHE A 180 -24.36 11.17 15.31
CA PHE A 180 -23.16 10.39 15.09
C PHE A 180 -22.54 9.89 16.41
N GLY A 181 -22.67 10.67 17.49
CA GLY A 181 -22.06 10.38 18.79
C GLY A 181 -22.63 9.15 19.50
N ILE A 182 -23.86 8.73 19.18
CA ILE A 182 -24.49 7.52 19.75
C ILE A 182 -24.03 6.22 19.07
N LEU A 183 -23.33 6.31 17.92
CA LEU A 183 -22.91 5.13 17.18
C LEU A 183 -21.76 4.39 17.86
N THR A 184 -21.90 3.06 17.93
CA THR A 184 -20.81 2.18 18.36
C THR A 184 -19.79 1.95 17.25
N ASP A 185 -18.59 1.46 17.62
CA ASP A 185 -17.54 1.12 16.65
C ASP A 185 -18.00 0.08 15.62
N GLU A 186 -18.73 -0.95 16.05
CA GLU A 186 -19.28 -1.97 15.13
C GLU A 186 -20.32 -1.37 14.17
N MET A 187 -21.11 -0.40 14.61
CA MET A 187 -22.05 0.32 13.74
C MET A 187 -21.32 1.16 12.69
N ILE A 188 -20.23 1.82 13.08
CA ILE A 188 -19.37 2.60 12.18
C ILE A 188 -18.68 1.67 11.17
N ILE A 189 -18.12 0.54 11.61
CA ILE A 189 -17.54 -0.48 10.73
C ILE A 189 -18.57 -0.93 9.69
N ASN A 190 -19.78 -1.28 10.12
CA ASN A 190 -20.83 -1.73 9.21
C ASN A 190 -21.23 -0.66 8.18
N MET A 191 -21.18 0.62 8.55
CA MET A 191 -21.41 1.73 7.63
C MET A 191 -20.28 1.89 6.62
N ILE A 192 -19.01 1.81 7.04
CA ILE A 192 -17.85 1.85 6.14
C ILE A 192 -17.92 0.65 5.19
N VAL A 193 -18.19 -0.56 5.69
CA VAL A 193 -18.34 -1.77 4.87
C VAL A 193 -19.43 -1.61 3.82
N LEU A 194 -20.58 -1.02 4.20
CA LEU A 194 -21.67 -0.76 3.26
C LEU A 194 -21.23 0.19 2.14
N ILE A 195 -20.60 1.31 2.49
CA ILE A 195 -20.07 2.29 1.53
C ILE A 195 -19.10 1.61 0.57
N LEU A 196 -18.17 0.82 1.10
CA LEU A 196 -17.16 0.13 0.30
C LEU A 196 -17.75 -0.96 -0.59
N LYS A 197 -18.75 -1.72 -0.13
CA LYS A 197 -19.41 -2.77 -0.94
C LYS A 197 -20.28 -2.20 -2.06
N GLU A 198 -20.88 -1.03 -1.84
CA GLU A 198 -21.72 -0.38 -2.84
C GLU A 198 -20.93 0.57 -3.77
N HIS A 199 -19.60 0.57 -3.68
CA HIS A 199 -18.73 1.44 -4.48
C HIS A 199 -19.05 2.94 -4.35
N ARG A 200 -19.51 3.37 -3.18
CA ARG A 200 -19.83 4.77 -2.86
C ARG A 200 -18.62 5.50 -2.29
N ASP A 201 -17.49 5.36 -2.99
CA ASP A 201 -16.16 5.77 -2.53
C ASP A 201 -16.10 7.28 -2.21
N GLU A 202 -16.98 8.09 -2.81
CA GLU A 202 -17.15 9.52 -2.52
C GLU A 202 -17.56 9.83 -1.07
N LEU A 203 -18.17 8.86 -0.38
CA LEU A 203 -18.65 9.01 1.00
C LEU A 203 -17.60 8.60 2.03
N LEU A 204 -16.55 7.90 1.62
CA LEU A 204 -15.53 7.41 2.53
C LEU A 204 -14.74 8.57 3.15
N LEU A 205 -14.27 9.51 2.34
CA LEU A 205 -13.43 10.62 2.80
C LEU A 205 -14.14 11.50 3.85
N PRO A 206 -15.38 12.00 3.65
CA PRO A 206 -16.09 12.75 4.69
C PRO A 206 -16.27 11.96 6.00
N LEU A 207 -16.53 10.65 5.89
CA LEU A 207 -16.69 9.78 7.06
C LEU A 207 -15.37 9.59 7.81
N VAL A 208 -14.27 9.32 7.12
CA VAL A 208 -12.96 9.18 7.74
C VAL A 208 -12.52 10.49 8.39
N LYS A 209 -12.74 11.63 7.72
CA LYS A 209 -12.47 12.95 8.28
C LYS A 209 -13.23 13.17 9.58
N ARG A 210 -14.49 12.73 9.66
CA ARG A 210 -15.28 12.78 10.91
C ARG A 210 -14.69 11.89 12.01
N LEU A 211 -14.09 10.77 11.63
CA LEU A 211 -13.42 9.85 12.55
C LEU A 211 -11.97 10.26 12.86
N SER A 212 -11.43 11.28 12.17
CA SER A 212 -10.06 11.77 12.40
C SER A 212 -9.89 12.20 13.86
N GLY A 213 -8.76 11.82 14.46
CA GLY A 213 -8.51 12.03 15.88
C GLY A 213 -9.00 10.92 16.82
N ARG A 214 -9.80 9.95 16.35
CA ARG A 214 -10.06 8.74 17.13
C ARG A 214 -8.81 7.85 17.20
N SER A 215 -8.46 7.39 18.39
CA SER A 215 -7.31 6.51 18.63
C SER A 215 -7.43 5.14 17.94
N ASN A 216 -8.67 4.67 17.71
CA ASN A 216 -8.97 3.38 17.09
C ASN A 216 -9.24 3.46 15.57
N LEU A 217 -9.00 4.61 14.92
CA LEU A 217 -9.31 4.82 13.49
C LEU A 217 -8.72 3.72 12.59
N THR A 218 -7.44 3.39 12.77
CA THR A 218 -6.74 2.35 12.01
C THR A 218 -7.42 0.99 12.13
N ALA A 219 -7.88 0.62 13.34
CA ALA A 219 -8.55 -0.65 13.58
C ALA A 219 -9.95 -0.70 12.93
N LEU A 220 -10.69 0.41 12.96
CA LEU A 220 -11.98 0.55 12.28
C LEU A 220 -11.82 0.37 10.76
N LEU A 221 -10.85 1.07 10.16
CA LEU A 221 -10.57 0.99 8.74
C LEU A 221 -10.07 -0.39 8.33
N GLY A 222 -9.12 -0.96 9.06
CA GLY A 222 -8.58 -2.30 8.78
C GLY A 222 -9.68 -3.36 8.78
N THR A 223 -10.54 -3.34 9.80
CA THR A 223 -11.68 -4.27 9.89
C THR A 223 -12.67 -4.04 8.74
N ALA A 224 -12.96 -2.78 8.39
CA ALA A 224 -13.89 -2.48 7.33
C ALA A 224 -13.37 -2.88 5.94
N PHE A 225 -12.09 -2.62 5.64
CA PHE A 225 -11.45 -3.07 4.39
C PHE A 225 -11.34 -4.59 4.30
N GLN A 226 -11.11 -5.28 5.43
CA GLN A 226 -11.12 -6.73 5.47
C GLN A 226 -12.52 -7.29 5.13
N ARG A 227 -13.58 -6.74 5.74
CA ARG A 227 -14.97 -7.21 5.57
C ARG A 227 -15.62 -6.76 4.25
N SER A 228 -15.09 -5.72 3.59
CA SER A 228 -15.63 -5.22 2.32
C SER A 228 -15.31 -6.12 1.12
N GLY A 229 -14.21 -6.88 1.20
CA GLY A 229 -13.73 -7.70 0.08
C GLY A 229 -13.01 -6.93 -1.03
N ARG A 230 -12.66 -5.65 -0.79
CA ARG A 230 -11.90 -4.84 -1.77
C ARG A 230 -10.50 -5.42 -2.04
N SER A 231 -10.04 -5.24 -3.28
CA SER A 231 -8.69 -5.64 -3.72
C SER A 231 -7.61 -4.81 -3.02
N ALA A 232 -6.36 -5.28 -2.99
CA ALA A 232 -5.25 -4.50 -2.45
C ALA A 232 -5.06 -3.17 -3.21
N GLY A 233 -5.23 -3.18 -4.54
CA GLY A 233 -5.14 -1.98 -5.38
C GLY A 233 -6.26 -0.97 -5.11
N ASP A 234 -7.49 -1.44 -4.91
CA ASP A 234 -8.63 -0.60 -4.52
C ASP A 234 -8.36 0.06 -3.17
N ILE A 235 -7.86 -0.70 -2.19
CA ILE A 235 -7.55 -0.19 -0.86
C ILE A 235 -6.53 0.94 -0.94
N LEU A 236 -5.45 0.78 -1.71
CA LEU A 236 -4.45 1.84 -1.93
C LEU A 236 -5.06 3.10 -2.55
N THR A 237 -5.90 2.91 -3.55
CA THR A 237 -6.56 4.02 -4.24
C THR A 237 -7.45 4.82 -3.27
N LEU A 238 -8.06 4.14 -2.31
CA LEU A 238 -8.94 4.73 -1.30
C LEU A 238 -8.17 5.32 -0.10
N SER A 239 -7.05 4.74 0.29
CA SER A 239 -6.26 5.21 1.44
C SER A 239 -5.28 6.34 1.10
N ALA A 240 -4.81 6.43 -0.15
CA ALA A 240 -3.85 7.45 -0.57
C ALA A 240 -4.37 8.90 -0.38
N PRO A 241 -5.62 9.25 -0.71
CA PRO A 241 -6.17 10.57 -0.41
C PRO A 241 -6.23 10.88 1.09
N LEU A 242 -6.51 9.88 1.93
CA LEU A 242 -6.60 10.03 3.39
C LEU A 242 -5.24 10.43 3.97
N THR A 243 -4.15 9.85 3.46
CA THR A 243 -2.79 10.22 3.87
C THR A 243 -2.42 11.61 3.36
N THR A 244 -2.78 11.94 2.10
CA THR A 244 -2.45 13.23 1.47
C THR A 244 -3.16 14.41 2.13
N MET A 245 -4.41 14.21 2.59
CA MET A 245 -5.19 15.22 3.30
C MET A 245 -4.86 15.30 4.79
N GLY A 246 -4.02 14.39 5.31
CA GLY A 246 -3.61 14.36 6.72
C GLY A 246 -4.63 13.71 7.66
N ASP A 247 -5.66 13.05 7.14
CA ASP A 247 -6.63 12.28 7.93
C ASP A 247 -6.00 11.00 8.50
N LEU A 248 -4.99 10.46 7.81
CA LEU A 248 -4.11 9.39 8.30
C LEU A 248 -2.66 9.89 8.37
N THR A 249 -2.02 9.69 9.51
CA THR A 249 -0.57 9.88 9.63
C THR A 249 0.18 8.77 8.87
N PRO A 250 1.45 9.00 8.48
CA PRO A 250 2.25 7.96 7.83
C PRO A 250 2.40 6.68 8.69
N GLN A 251 2.44 6.79 10.02
CA GLN A 251 2.44 5.64 10.92
C GLN A 251 1.12 4.88 10.85
N GLN A 252 -0.02 5.57 10.92
CA GLN A 252 -1.33 4.93 10.84
C GLN A 252 -1.56 4.26 9.48
N GLN A 253 -1.06 4.84 8.39
CA GLN A 253 -1.11 4.22 7.06
C GLN A 253 -0.27 2.93 7.03
N LEU A 254 0.95 2.95 7.57
CA LEU A 254 1.78 1.74 7.67
C LEU A 254 1.10 0.67 8.53
N ASP A 255 0.56 1.03 9.68
CA ASP A 255 -0.13 0.10 10.58
C ASP A 255 -1.38 -0.50 9.91
N LEU A 256 -2.13 0.31 9.15
CA LEU A 256 -3.25 -0.15 8.34
C LEU A 256 -2.81 -1.19 7.30
N ASP A 257 -1.80 -0.86 6.49
CA ASP A 257 -1.29 -1.73 5.43
C ASP A 257 -0.79 -3.06 6.01
N LEU A 258 0.02 -3.01 7.08
CA LEU A 258 0.53 -4.21 7.75
C LEU A 258 -0.60 -5.06 8.35
N SER A 259 -1.59 -4.44 9.00
CA SER A 259 -2.73 -5.19 9.56
C SER A 259 -3.52 -5.94 8.48
N LEU A 260 -3.68 -5.34 7.30
CA LEU A 260 -4.38 -5.95 6.17
C LEU A 260 -3.55 -7.05 5.51
N ILE A 261 -2.24 -6.86 5.38
CA ILE A 261 -1.30 -7.86 4.88
C ILE A 261 -1.30 -9.09 5.80
N ASP A 262 -1.19 -8.89 7.11
CA ASP A 262 -1.23 -9.97 8.11
C ASP A 262 -2.59 -10.70 8.07
N ALA A 263 -3.70 -9.96 8.05
CA ALA A 263 -5.05 -10.54 8.01
C ALA A 263 -5.32 -11.38 6.75
N ARG A 264 -4.61 -11.11 5.65
CA ARG A 264 -4.72 -11.86 4.38
C ARG A 264 -3.51 -12.78 4.13
N GLY A 265 -2.73 -13.04 5.17
CA GLY A 265 -1.72 -14.11 5.19
C GLY A 265 -0.52 -13.89 4.27
N TRP A 266 -0.14 -12.63 4.00
CA TRP A 266 1.01 -12.31 3.14
C TRP A 266 0.96 -12.98 1.75
N SER A 267 -0.24 -13.08 1.16
CA SER A 267 -0.45 -13.68 -0.15
C SER A 267 0.00 -12.78 -1.32
N PRO A 268 0.23 -13.34 -2.53
CA PRO A 268 0.61 -12.56 -3.71
C PRO A 268 -0.37 -11.44 -4.08
N ASP A 269 -1.66 -11.61 -3.79
CA ASP A 269 -2.69 -10.59 -4.03
C ASP A 269 -2.47 -9.30 -3.22
N MET A 270 -1.64 -9.37 -2.18
CA MET A 270 -1.30 -8.25 -1.30
C MET A 270 0.00 -7.55 -1.68
N LEU A 271 0.67 -7.95 -2.77
CA LEU A 271 1.89 -7.33 -3.27
C LEU A 271 1.78 -5.79 -3.41
N PRO A 272 0.66 -5.21 -3.90
CA PRO A 272 0.53 -3.75 -3.93
C PRO A 272 0.66 -3.09 -2.55
N LEU A 273 -0.01 -3.64 -1.52
CA LEU A 273 0.12 -3.12 -0.14
C LEU A 273 1.52 -3.35 0.40
N MET A 274 2.15 -4.49 0.11
CA MET A 274 3.53 -4.75 0.53
C MET A 274 4.52 -3.78 -0.09
N ALA A 275 4.36 -3.44 -1.37
CA ALA A 275 5.20 -2.46 -2.06
C ALA A 275 5.05 -1.06 -1.46
N GLN A 276 3.81 -0.66 -1.13
CA GLN A 276 3.53 0.59 -0.42
C GLN A 276 4.15 0.59 0.98
N ALA A 277 3.96 -0.48 1.76
CA ALA A 277 4.54 -0.61 3.09
C ALA A 277 6.08 -0.60 3.02
N ALA A 278 6.68 -1.28 2.05
CA ALA A 278 8.12 -1.27 1.80
C ALA A 278 8.66 0.13 1.44
N GLN A 279 7.85 1.00 0.85
CA GLN A 279 8.19 2.41 0.65
C GLN A 279 8.10 3.19 1.96
N LEU A 280 7.01 3.01 2.73
CA LEU A 280 6.79 3.71 3.99
C LEU A 280 7.88 3.42 5.04
N ILE A 281 8.26 2.15 5.23
CA ILE A 281 9.25 1.74 6.23
C ILE A 281 10.65 2.33 6.00
N GLN A 282 10.93 2.90 4.83
CA GLN A 282 12.19 3.61 4.57
C GLN A 282 12.26 4.96 5.28
N THR A 283 11.12 5.48 5.71
CA THR A 283 11.01 6.72 6.49
C THR A 283 11.57 6.47 7.90
N PRO A 284 12.66 7.16 8.31
CA PRO A 284 13.37 6.83 9.55
C PRO A 284 12.50 6.89 10.80
N ASP A 285 11.63 7.89 10.89
CA ASP A 285 10.83 8.22 12.10
C ASP A 285 9.66 7.27 12.36
N LEU A 286 9.38 6.34 11.43
CA LEU A 286 8.30 5.37 11.63
C LEU A 286 8.74 4.24 12.55
N HIS A 287 7.82 3.81 13.40
CA HIS A 287 7.98 2.62 14.20
C HIS A 287 7.66 1.39 13.35
N VAL A 288 8.62 0.47 13.26
CA VAL A 288 8.49 -0.76 12.49
C VAL A 288 9.01 -1.90 13.36
N ASN A 289 8.21 -2.93 13.55
CA ASN A 289 8.67 -4.16 14.20
C ASN A 289 9.82 -4.77 13.38
N GLY A 290 10.94 -5.08 14.02
CA GLY A 290 12.17 -5.57 13.37
C GLY A 290 11.96 -6.85 12.52
N ILE A 291 10.93 -7.64 12.80
CA ILE A 291 10.60 -8.86 12.05
C ILE A 291 10.00 -8.54 10.67
N ILE A 292 9.31 -7.40 10.52
CA ILE A 292 8.54 -7.06 9.31
C ILE A 292 9.43 -6.92 8.07
N PRO A 293 10.57 -6.18 8.10
CA PRO A 293 11.47 -6.12 6.97
C PRO A 293 11.99 -7.50 6.53
N TRP A 294 12.29 -8.41 7.47
CA TRP A 294 12.73 -9.76 7.16
C TRP A 294 11.64 -10.58 6.44
N LYS A 295 10.40 -10.54 6.93
CA LYS A 295 9.25 -11.15 6.24
C LYS A 295 9.05 -10.59 4.82
N MET A 296 9.20 -9.27 4.66
CA MET A 296 9.12 -8.63 3.34
C MET A 296 10.21 -9.14 2.39
N LEU A 297 11.44 -9.33 2.88
CA LEU A 297 12.53 -9.88 2.08
C LEU A 297 12.27 -11.34 1.64
N GLU A 298 11.76 -12.20 2.53
CA GLU A 298 11.42 -13.58 2.18
C GLU A 298 10.36 -13.65 1.06
N ILE A 299 9.38 -12.76 1.10
CA ILE A 299 8.32 -12.70 0.07
C ILE A 299 8.86 -12.11 -1.22
N ALA A 300 9.67 -11.05 -1.12
CA ALA A 300 10.35 -10.46 -2.27
C ALA A 300 11.21 -11.51 -2.99
N GLU A 301 11.92 -12.37 -2.25
CA GLU A 301 12.69 -13.49 -2.81
C GLU A 301 11.79 -14.47 -3.57
N LYS A 302 10.67 -14.88 -2.98
CA LYS A 302 9.71 -15.81 -3.60
C LYS A 302 9.05 -15.23 -4.84
N GLN A 303 8.69 -13.95 -4.81
CA GLN A 303 7.96 -13.27 -5.90
C GLN A 303 8.90 -12.58 -6.90
N ARG A 304 10.21 -12.55 -6.64
CA ARG A 304 11.22 -11.80 -7.39
C ARG A 304 10.87 -10.30 -7.50
N ASP A 305 10.38 -9.71 -6.41
CA ASP A 305 10.00 -8.29 -6.34
C ASP A 305 11.16 -7.41 -5.84
N ASP A 306 11.83 -6.75 -6.77
CA ASP A 306 13.03 -5.94 -6.50
C ASP A 306 12.71 -4.64 -5.73
N GLN A 307 11.47 -4.14 -5.80
CA GLN A 307 11.08 -2.93 -5.09
C GLN A 307 10.91 -3.20 -3.59
N ILE A 308 10.19 -4.27 -3.25
CA ILE A 308 10.02 -4.70 -1.86
C ILE A 308 11.38 -5.05 -1.25
N ALA A 309 12.21 -5.79 -1.99
CA ALA A 309 13.56 -6.16 -1.55
C ALA A 309 14.40 -4.94 -1.15
N ARG A 310 14.44 -3.90 -1.99
CA ARG A 310 15.20 -2.68 -1.71
C ARG A 310 14.67 -1.90 -0.50
N GLY A 311 13.35 -1.79 -0.36
CA GLY A 311 12.74 -1.07 0.76
C GLY A 311 13.03 -1.74 2.11
N ALA A 312 12.83 -3.05 2.16
CA ALA A 312 13.11 -3.85 3.35
C ALA A 312 14.60 -3.90 3.70
N ALA A 313 15.48 -4.13 2.72
CA ALA A 313 16.93 -4.13 2.92
C ALA A 313 17.41 -2.79 3.49
N ARG A 314 16.89 -1.66 3.00
CA ARG A 314 17.25 -0.33 3.53
C ARG A 314 16.88 -0.20 5.01
N ARG A 315 15.70 -0.65 5.41
CA ARG A 315 15.29 -0.61 6.82
C ARG A 315 16.15 -1.53 7.70
N ILE A 316 16.51 -2.72 7.21
CA ILE A 316 17.44 -3.63 7.90
C ILE A 316 18.82 -2.97 8.06
N THR A 317 19.36 -2.33 7.02
CA THR A 317 20.65 -1.63 7.14
C THR A 317 20.62 -0.49 8.15
N GLN A 318 19.51 0.25 8.28
CA GLN A 318 19.35 1.24 9.36
C GLN A 318 19.38 0.58 10.75
N TYR A 319 18.71 -0.56 10.92
CA TYR A 319 18.78 -1.33 12.16
C TYR A 319 20.21 -1.81 12.47
N LEU A 320 20.94 -2.32 11.47
CA LEU A 320 22.33 -2.76 11.62
C LEU A 320 23.28 -1.64 12.09
N GLU A 321 23.01 -0.39 11.75
CA GLU A 321 23.79 0.76 12.24
C GLU A 321 23.56 1.02 13.74
N THR A 322 22.42 0.61 14.28
CA THR A 322 22.11 0.76 15.73
C THR A 322 22.70 -0.36 16.59
N LEU A 323 23.10 -1.48 15.98
CA LEU A 323 23.75 -2.58 16.68
C LEU A 323 25.12 -2.13 17.19
N HIS A 324 25.36 -2.31 18.49
CA HIS A 324 26.65 -2.01 19.11
C HIS A 324 27.59 -3.23 19.13
N ASP A 325 27.02 -4.43 19.09
CA ASP A 325 27.75 -5.67 19.03
C ASP A 325 28.12 -6.02 17.57
N ASP A 326 29.39 -6.37 17.37
CA ASP A 326 29.91 -6.70 16.05
C ASP A 326 29.53 -8.13 15.63
N GLU A 327 29.39 -9.07 16.58
CA GLU A 327 29.01 -10.46 16.29
C GLU A 327 27.58 -10.51 15.75
N SER A 328 26.63 -9.92 16.49
CA SER A 328 25.24 -9.77 16.07
C SER A 328 25.14 -9.06 14.70
N ARG A 329 25.96 -8.02 14.47
CA ARG A 329 25.97 -7.33 13.16
C ARG A 329 26.43 -8.26 12.03
N VAL A 330 27.44 -9.09 12.26
CA VAL A 330 27.90 -10.06 11.24
C VAL A 330 26.84 -11.11 10.96
N GLU A 331 26.18 -11.66 11.98
CA GLU A 331 25.12 -12.66 11.81
C GLU A 331 23.97 -12.14 10.93
N GLU A 332 23.46 -10.95 11.24
CA GLU A 332 22.40 -10.32 10.47
C GLU A 332 22.85 -9.94 9.05
N LEU A 333 24.14 -9.58 8.86
CA LEU A 333 24.71 -9.35 7.52
C LEU A 333 24.80 -10.63 6.70
N VAL A 334 25.16 -11.77 7.32
CA VAL A 334 25.20 -13.07 6.65
C VAL A 334 23.82 -13.41 6.11
N GLU A 335 22.78 -13.25 6.93
CA GLU A 335 21.42 -13.55 6.53
C GLU A 335 20.92 -12.56 5.45
N LEU A 336 21.21 -11.26 5.60
CA LEU A 336 20.86 -10.26 4.59
C LEU A 336 21.51 -10.57 3.25
N ALA A 337 22.80 -10.92 3.23
CA ALA A 337 23.52 -11.28 2.01
C ALA A 337 22.93 -12.53 1.34
N ARG A 338 22.52 -13.53 2.14
CA ARG A 338 21.90 -14.76 1.65
C ARG A 338 20.55 -14.47 0.97
N VAL A 339 19.66 -13.73 1.63
CA VAL A 339 18.31 -13.45 1.11
C VAL A 339 18.34 -12.52 -0.12
N LEU A 340 19.38 -11.70 -0.26
CA LEU A 340 19.53 -10.77 -1.39
C LEU A 340 20.33 -11.31 -2.57
N GLU A 341 20.84 -12.55 -2.52
CA GLU A 341 21.70 -13.13 -3.57
C GLU A 341 21.06 -13.04 -4.97
N TRP A 342 19.74 -13.18 -5.03
CA TRP A 342 18.98 -13.11 -6.28
C TRP A 342 18.80 -11.69 -6.84
N SER A 343 18.90 -10.64 -6.01
CA SER A 343 18.65 -9.24 -6.40
C SER A 343 19.96 -8.46 -6.48
N SER A 344 20.43 -8.24 -7.70
CA SER A 344 21.64 -7.45 -7.96
C SER A 344 21.48 -5.98 -7.53
N SER A 345 20.28 -5.41 -7.68
CA SER A 345 19.98 -4.02 -7.31
C SER A 345 19.99 -3.82 -5.80
N ALA A 346 19.29 -4.67 -5.05
CA ALA A 346 19.29 -4.61 -3.59
C ALA A 346 20.69 -4.86 -3.01
N THR A 347 21.42 -5.83 -3.56
CA THR A 347 22.82 -6.11 -3.20
C THR A 347 23.73 -4.89 -3.46
N ALA A 348 23.55 -4.17 -4.57
CA ALA A 348 24.31 -2.96 -4.86
C ALA A 348 24.03 -1.84 -3.84
N ASN A 349 22.77 -1.66 -3.42
CA ASN A 349 22.40 -0.69 -2.39
C ASN A 349 23.03 -1.00 -1.04
N VAL A 350 22.95 -2.27 -0.59
CA VAL A 350 23.58 -2.71 0.66
C VAL A 350 25.10 -2.51 0.59
N ARG A 351 25.73 -2.79 -0.56
CA ARG A 351 27.16 -2.54 -0.76
C ARG A 351 27.52 -1.06 -0.67
N GLY A 352 26.71 -0.17 -1.24
CA GLY A 352 26.89 1.28 -1.15
C GLY A 352 26.83 1.77 0.30
N TRP A 353 25.81 1.32 1.03
CA TRP A 353 25.68 1.58 2.47
C TRP A 353 26.89 1.05 3.26
N TRP A 354 27.30 -0.20 3.03
CA TRP A 354 28.41 -0.84 3.71
C TRP A 354 29.73 -0.08 3.53
N ARG A 355 30.01 0.41 2.32
CA ARG A 355 31.18 1.28 2.06
C ARG A 355 31.14 2.55 2.90
N GLY A 356 29.96 3.19 2.98
CA GLY A 356 29.76 4.38 3.80
C GLY A 356 29.97 4.12 5.29
N LEU A 357 29.43 3.02 5.81
CA LEU A 357 29.62 2.63 7.20
C LEU A 357 31.09 2.30 7.49
N ALA A 358 31.69 1.42 6.70
CA ALA A 358 33.08 1.00 6.87
C ALA A 358 34.07 2.17 6.82
N HIS A 359 33.80 3.19 6.01
CA HIS A 359 34.63 4.39 5.95
C HIS A 359 34.66 5.16 7.29
N ARG A 360 33.55 5.16 8.05
CA ARG A 360 33.42 5.85 9.34
C ARG A 360 33.99 5.07 10.53
N LEU A 361 34.15 3.75 10.40
CA LEU A 361 34.67 2.91 11.48
C LEU A 361 36.16 3.14 11.74
N SER A 362 36.61 2.93 12.98
CA SER A 362 38.03 3.00 13.33
C SER A 362 38.83 1.80 12.80
N THR A 363 40.15 1.94 12.66
CA THR A 363 41.02 0.83 12.19
C THR A 363 40.90 -0.45 13.05
N PRO A 364 40.87 -0.38 14.41
CA PRO A 364 40.66 -1.57 15.23
C PRO A 364 39.32 -2.27 14.96
N GLN A 365 38.24 -1.51 14.78
CA GLN A 365 36.92 -2.06 14.45
C GLN A 365 36.93 -2.78 13.09
N LEU A 366 37.56 -2.18 12.07
CA LEU A 366 37.67 -2.81 10.75
C LEU A 366 38.43 -4.14 10.79
N VAL A 367 39.53 -4.22 11.56
CA VAL A 367 40.31 -5.45 11.73
C VAL A 367 39.49 -6.52 12.45
N LYS A 368 38.75 -6.15 13.50
CA LYS A 368 37.86 -7.06 14.22
C LYS A 368 36.77 -7.61 13.29
N LEU A 369 36.11 -6.74 12.52
CA LEU A 369 35.06 -7.15 11.57
C LEU A 369 35.60 -8.05 10.45
N ASP A 370 36.78 -7.76 9.87
CA ASP A 370 37.37 -8.63 8.83
C ASP A 370 37.65 -10.05 9.34
N ARG A 371 38.02 -10.19 10.62
CA ARG A 371 38.21 -11.48 11.29
C ARG A 371 36.89 -12.20 11.56
N LEU A 372 35.87 -11.48 12.04
CA LEU A 372 34.54 -12.05 12.29
C LEU A 372 33.86 -12.51 10.99
N MET A 373 34.07 -11.78 9.89
CA MET A 373 33.52 -12.12 8.58
C MET A 373 34.28 -13.26 7.89
N GLU A 374 35.49 -13.62 8.36
CA GLU A 374 36.35 -14.61 7.72
C GLU A 374 35.73 -15.97 7.40
N PRO A 375 34.97 -16.60 8.30
CA PRO A 375 34.35 -17.89 8.02
C PRO A 375 33.17 -17.82 7.04
N HIS A 376 32.68 -16.62 6.70
CA HIS A 376 31.43 -16.43 5.95
C HIS A 376 31.67 -16.08 4.47
N ARG A 377 31.54 -17.07 3.58
CA ARG A 377 31.71 -16.88 2.12
C ARG A 377 30.74 -15.86 1.51
N SER A 378 29.51 -15.78 2.01
CA SER A 378 28.51 -14.81 1.54
C SER A 378 28.94 -13.36 1.74
N LEU A 379 29.91 -13.10 2.62
CA LEU A 379 30.41 -11.76 2.94
C LEU A 379 31.74 -11.42 2.26
N GLU A 380 32.27 -12.25 1.36
CA GLU A 380 33.57 -12.01 0.70
C GLU A 380 33.69 -10.62 0.08
N MET A 381 32.62 -10.16 -0.57
CA MET A 381 32.57 -8.85 -1.19
C MET A 381 32.56 -7.71 -0.16
N MET A 382 31.90 -7.89 0.98
CA MET A 382 31.91 -6.92 2.08
C MET A 382 33.29 -6.88 2.75
N ARG A 383 33.95 -8.03 2.87
CA ARG A 383 35.35 -8.12 3.36
C ARG A 383 36.33 -7.43 2.42
N ALA A 384 36.16 -7.56 1.10
CA ALA A 384 37.00 -6.86 0.13
C ALA A 384 36.98 -5.34 0.36
N VAL A 385 35.82 -4.76 0.70
CA VAL A 385 35.71 -3.33 1.06
C VAL A 385 36.54 -3.01 2.31
N LEU A 386 36.43 -3.81 3.38
CA LEU A 386 37.21 -3.61 4.60
C LEU A 386 38.72 -3.65 4.32
N ARG A 387 39.16 -4.64 3.55
CA ARG A 387 40.57 -4.84 3.20
C ARG A 387 41.13 -3.69 2.38
N SER A 388 40.38 -3.18 1.41
CA SER A 388 40.78 -2.01 0.62
C SER A 388 40.91 -0.75 1.49
N ILE A 389 39.95 -0.49 2.39
CA ILE A 389 40.03 0.65 3.31
C ILE A 389 41.23 0.50 4.26
N LEU A 390 41.45 -0.69 4.81
CA LEU A 390 42.59 -0.98 5.67
C LEU A 390 43.92 -0.86 4.92
N ALA A 391 43.99 -1.22 3.65
CA ALA A 391 45.18 -1.06 2.83
C ALA A 391 45.51 0.43 2.64
N VAL A 392 44.52 1.24 2.25
CA VAL A 392 44.69 2.70 2.10
C VAL A 392 45.10 3.34 3.42
N ARG A 393 44.44 3.02 4.54
CA ARG A 393 44.81 3.57 5.86
C ARG A 393 46.22 3.17 6.30
N ARG A 394 46.68 1.98 5.93
CA ARG A 394 48.06 1.53 6.16
C ARG A 394 49.06 2.27 5.28
N MET A 395 48.73 2.55 4.01
CA MET A 395 49.60 3.33 3.11
C MET A 395 49.87 4.73 3.66
N PHE A 396 48.84 5.39 4.18
CA PHE A 396 48.95 6.74 4.76
C PHE A 396 49.36 6.78 6.23
N ALA A 397 49.78 5.66 6.83
CA ALA A 397 49.98 5.46 8.28
C ALA A 397 50.63 6.66 9.03
N ARG A 398 49.80 7.63 9.44
CA ARG A 398 50.17 8.91 10.07
C ARG A 398 51.12 9.80 9.26
N LYS A 399 51.31 9.52 7.97
CA LYS A 399 52.13 10.35 7.08
C LYS A 399 51.32 11.48 6.49
N THR A 400 51.94 12.64 6.28
CA THR A 400 51.35 13.66 5.40
C THR A 400 51.44 13.19 3.94
N VAL A 401 50.70 13.86 3.05
CA VAL A 401 50.76 13.56 1.61
C VAL A 401 52.17 13.78 1.07
N GLU A 402 52.87 14.79 1.59
CA GLU A 402 54.24 15.15 1.22
C GLU A 402 55.26 14.09 1.68
N GLU A 403 55.14 13.60 2.92
CA GLU A 403 55.97 12.52 3.45
C GLU A 403 55.76 11.21 2.69
N PHE A 404 54.51 10.92 2.33
CA PHE A 404 54.17 9.76 1.52
C PHE A 404 54.75 9.89 0.10
N SER A 405 54.54 11.03 -0.56
CA SER A 405 55.10 11.33 -1.89
C SER A 405 56.62 11.18 -1.92
N SER A 406 57.30 11.71 -0.90
CA SER A 406 58.76 11.60 -0.76
C SER A 406 59.23 10.15 -0.59
N SER A 407 58.49 9.35 0.19
CA SER A 407 58.76 7.92 0.35
C SER A 407 58.62 7.15 -0.98
N VAL A 408 57.59 7.48 -1.77
CA VAL A 408 57.35 6.89 -3.09
C VAL A 408 58.46 7.28 -4.07
N ALA A 409 58.85 8.56 -4.11
CA ALA A 409 59.92 9.06 -4.98
C ALA A 409 61.28 8.40 -4.70
N LEU A 410 61.64 8.23 -3.42
CA LEU A 410 62.87 7.53 -3.03
C LEU A 410 62.86 6.06 -3.47
N THR A 411 61.73 5.37 -3.27
CA THR A 411 61.56 3.97 -3.68
C THR A 411 61.64 3.84 -5.20
N TYR A 412 60.97 4.72 -5.94
CA TYR A 412 61.02 4.77 -7.40
C TYR A 412 62.45 5.01 -7.91
N SER A 413 63.16 5.99 -7.36
CA SER A 413 64.54 6.30 -7.76
C SER A 413 65.47 5.11 -7.54
N LEU A 414 65.37 4.42 -6.41
CA LEU A 414 66.16 3.22 -6.13
C LEU A 414 65.93 2.13 -7.19
N LEU A 415 64.66 1.82 -7.47
CA LEU A 415 64.30 0.79 -8.44
C LEU A 415 64.69 1.18 -9.87
N GLN A 416 64.56 2.46 -10.23
CA GLN A 416 64.99 2.98 -11.52
C GLN A 416 66.51 2.84 -11.70
N THR A 417 67.32 3.22 -10.70
CA THR A 417 68.78 3.07 -10.77
C THR A 417 69.19 1.61 -10.93
N LEU A 418 68.55 0.68 -10.19
CA LEU A 418 68.81 -0.75 -10.35
C LEU A 418 68.40 -1.28 -11.73
N ALA A 419 67.26 -0.81 -12.27
CA ALA A 419 66.83 -1.16 -13.62
C ALA A 419 67.82 -0.63 -14.68
N GLU A 420 68.22 0.64 -14.60
CA GLU A 420 69.20 1.23 -15.54
C GLU A 420 70.56 0.52 -15.50
N ALA A 421 71.01 0.12 -14.30
CA ALA A 421 72.26 -0.61 -14.13
C ALA A 421 72.19 -2.05 -14.67
N TYR A 422 71.04 -2.73 -14.57
CA TYR A 422 70.98 -4.19 -14.75
C TYR A 422 69.89 -4.74 -15.70
N SER A 423 68.97 -3.93 -16.24
CA SER A 423 67.78 -4.41 -16.99
C SER A 423 67.87 -4.33 -18.53
N SER A 424 69.06 -4.21 -19.12
CA SER A 424 69.19 -4.01 -20.57
C SER A 424 69.20 -5.33 -21.38
N SER A 425 68.22 -5.51 -22.26
CA SER A 425 68.09 -6.68 -23.16
C SER A 425 69.15 -6.77 -24.26
N ARG A 426 70.07 -5.78 -24.34
CA ARG A 426 71.14 -5.70 -25.35
C ARG A 426 72.56 -5.61 -24.77
N ARG A 427 72.74 -5.67 -23.45
CA ARG A 427 74.08 -5.70 -22.86
C ARG A 427 74.23 -6.93 -21.99
N THR A 428 75.26 -7.72 -22.26
CA THR A 428 76.02 -8.42 -21.22
C THR A 428 76.72 -7.35 -20.37
N ALA A 429 75.96 -6.56 -19.62
CA ALA A 429 76.56 -5.79 -18.53
C ALA A 429 76.96 -6.83 -17.49
N GLU A 430 78.25 -7.12 -17.40
CA GLU A 430 78.76 -8.02 -16.37
C GLU A 430 78.50 -7.36 -15.01
N TYR A 431 77.76 -8.07 -14.16
CA TYR A 431 77.55 -7.69 -12.78
C TYR A 431 78.90 -7.78 -12.04
N ASP A 432 79.52 -6.63 -11.74
CA ASP A 432 80.76 -6.56 -10.98
C ASP A 432 80.45 -6.53 -9.48
N ALA A 433 80.52 -7.72 -8.86
CA ALA A 433 80.23 -7.90 -7.45
C ALA A 433 81.29 -7.23 -6.55
N ASP A 434 82.54 -7.14 -7.00
CA ASP A 434 83.66 -6.64 -6.19
C ASP A 434 83.62 -5.10 -6.12
N ALA A 435 83.33 -4.43 -7.24
CA ALA A 435 83.13 -2.98 -7.26
C ALA A 435 81.94 -2.55 -6.38
N LEU A 436 80.81 -3.28 -6.48
CA LEU A 436 79.64 -3.02 -5.63
C LEU A 436 79.95 -3.21 -4.14
N ARG A 437 80.75 -4.24 -3.81
CA ARG A 437 81.13 -4.53 -2.43
C ARG A 437 81.98 -3.42 -1.82
N VAL A 438 82.97 -2.90 -2.55
CA VAL A 438 83.81 -1.79 -2.08
C VAL A 438 82.97 -0.55 -1.80
N GLU A 439 82.08 -0.17 -2.72
CA GLU A 439 81.18 0.98 -2.53
C GLU A 439 80.20 0.79 -1.36
N LEU A 440 79.68 -0.42 -1.17
CA LEU A 440 78.81 -0.73 -0.03
C LEU A 440 79.56 -0.70 1.30
N ASP A 441 80.78 -1.24 1.36
CA ASP A 441 81.61 -1.23 2.57
C ASP A 441 81.98 0.22 2.96
N ASP A 442 82.27 1.09 1.98
CA ASP A 442 82.52 2.52 2.21
C ASP A 442 81.25 3.27 2.65
N PHE A 443 80.11 3.02 2.00
CA PHE A 443 78.82 3.64 2.37
C PHE A 443 78.34 3.23 3.77
N LEU A 444 78.57 1.98 4.17
CA LEU A 444 78.13 1.43 5.45
C LEU A 444 79.13 1.63 6.59
N LYS A 445 80.30 2.24 6.33
CA LYS A 445 81.41 2.38 7.28
C LYS A 445 81.02 3.05 8.60
N GLU A 446 80.03 3.94 8.59
CA GLU A 446 79.54 4.66 9.77
C GLU A 446 78.17 4.15 10.28
N ALA A 447 77.60 3.13 9.64
CA ALA A 447 76.30 2.58 10.00
C ALA A 447 76.39 1.62 11.19
N SER A 448 75.38 1.65 12.06
CA SER A 448 75.28 0.69 13.17
C SER A 448 74.98 -0.74 12.67
N PRO A 449 75.41 -1.80 13.39
CA PRO A 449 75.07 -3.18 13.04
C PRO A 449 73.56 -3.43 12.91
N ASP A 450 72.74 -2.78 13.74
CA ASP A 450 71.29 -2.90 13.71
C ASP A 450 70.70 -2.23 12.45
N THR A 451 71.24 -1.08 12.05
CA THR A 451 70.86 -0.39 10.80
C THR A 451 71.18 -1.26 9.58
N ILE A 452 72.39 -1.85 9.54
CA ILE A 452 72.82 -2.74 8.45
C ILE A 452 71.89 -3.96 8.37
N LYS A 453 71.56 -4.57 9.52
CA LYS A 453 70.66 -5.72 9.59
C LYS A 453 69.23 -5.38 9.13
N LEU A 454 68.73 -4.21 9.53
CA LEU A 454 67.42 -3.71 9.10
C LEU A 454 67.40 -3.47 7.58
N LEU A 455 68.41 -2.79 7.04
CA LEU A 455 68.56 -2.55 5.60
C LEU A 455 68.57 -3.85 4.80
N ALA A 456 69.38 -4.84 5.23
CA ALA A 456 69.44 -6.14 4.58
C ALA A 456 68.09 -6.87 4.58
N ASN A 457 67.36 -6.82 5.70
CA ASN A 457 66.02 -7.44 5.79
C ASN A 457 64.99 -6.72 4.91
N ASN A 458 65.05 -5.40 4.82
CA ASN A 458 64.17 -4.62 3.95
C ASN A 458 64.47 -4.88 2.47
N LEU A 459 65.74 -4.93 2.06
CA LEU A 459 66.12 -5.25 0.68
C LEU A 459 65.68 -6.67 0.28
N ARG A 460 65.84 -7.65 1.17
CA ARG A 460 65.36 -9.02 0.94
C ARG A 460 63.84 -9.07 0.76
N SER A 461 63.10 -8.41 1.66
CA SER A 461 61.63 -8.37 1.60
C SER A 461 61.14 -7.62 0.36
N LEU A 462 61.81 -6.53 -0.01
CA LEU A 462 61.50 -5.76 -1.21
C LEU A 462 61.70 -6.59 -2.49
N ALA A 463 62.79 -7.34 -2.59
CA ALA A 463 63.05 -8.22 -3.74
C ALA A 463 61.98 -9.31 -3.90
N LEU A 464 61.56 -9.95 -2.80
CA LEU A 464 60.49 -10.93 -2.81
C LEU A 464 59.15 -10.31 -3.24
N LEU A 465 58.78 -9.17 -2.64
CA LEU A 465 57.53 -8.48 -2.92
C LEU A 465 57.45 -8.03 -4.39
N ILE A 466 58.54 -7.53 -4.98
CA ILE A 466 58.57 -7.16 -6.40
C ILE A 466 58.28 -8.37 -7.30
N GLY A 467 58.83 -9.55 -6.95
CA GLY A 467 58.54 -10.79 -7.65
C GLY A 467 57.06 -11.18 -7.59
N GLU A 468 56.48 -11.20 -6.38
CA GLU A 468 55.07 -11.53 -6.15
C GLU A 468 54.12 -10.56 -6.87
N LEU A 469 54.39 -9.25 -6.78
CA LEU A 469 53.63 -8.21 -7.48
C LEU A 469 53.70 -8.38 -9.01
N GLY A 470 54.84 -8.83 -9.53
CA GLY A 470 55.05 -9.10 -10.95
C GLY A 470 54.27 -10.31 -11.45
N ASP A 471 54.11 -11.35 -10.62
CA ASP A 471 53.40 -12.58 -10.95
C ASP A 471 51.87 -12.43 -10.93
N GLU A 472 51.35 -11.60 -10.02
CA GLU A 472 49.91 -11.33 -9.82
C GLU A 472 49.32 -10.25 -10.76
N ARG A 473 50.11 -9.70 -11.69
CA ARG A 473 49.58 -8.74 -12.67
C ARG A 473 48.58 -9.40 -13.62
N THR A 474 47.59 -8.64 -14.12
CA THR A 474 46.71 -9.11 -15.19
C THR A 474 47.54 -9.56 -16.40
N LYS A 475 47.63 -10.87 -16.62
CA LYS A 475 48.28 -11.45 -17.81
C LYS A 475 47.31 -11.29 -18.97
N THR A 476 47.62 -10.39 -19.90
CA THR A 476 46.88 -10.15 -21.15
C THR A 476 46.97 -11.38 -22.06
N SER A 477 46.25 -12.45 -21.72
CA SER A 477 46.39 -13.71 -22.44
C SER A 477 45.67 -13.72 -23.77
N ILE A 478 44.58 -12.97 -23.98
CA ILE A 478 43.77 -13.10 -25.21
C ILE A 478 43.08 -11.76 -25.56
N MET A 479 43.54 -11.09 -26.62
CA MET A 479 42.82 -10.11 -27.47
C MET A 479 42.64 -8.59 -27.10
N ARG A 480 43.46 -7.95 -26.24
CA ARG A 480 43.53 -6.46 -26.19
C ARG A 480 44.97 -5.95 -26.09
N ARG A 481 45.31 -4.85 -26.78
CA ARG A 481 46.65 -4.25 -26.72
C ARG A 481 46.91 -3.79 -25.28
N SER A 482 48.13 -3.98 -24.80
CA SER A 482 48.53 -3.59 -23.43
C SER A 482 48.31 -2.11 -23.11
N GLU A 483 48.35 -1.25 -24.12
CA GLU A 483 48.07 0.19 -24.00
C GLU A 483 46.60 0.47 -23.66
N ASP A 484 45.65 -0.26 -24.28
CA ASP A 484 44.22 -0.10 -24.01
C ASP A 484 43.89 -0.47 -22.56
N VAL A 485 44.54 -1.50 -22.02
CA VAL A 485 44.35 -1.94 -20.63
C VAL A 485 44.89 -0.90 -19.65
N ASN A 486 46.06 -0.31 -19.94
CA ASN A 486 46.62 0.74 -19.09
C ASN A 486 45.75 2.00 -19.11
N HIS A 487 45.25 2.41 -20.28
CA HIS A 487 44.31 3.52 -20.39
C HIS A 487 43.02 3.24 -19.62
N GLN A 488 42.42 2.05 -19.80
CA GLN A 488 41.20 1.65 -19.10
C GLN A 488 41.38 1.57 -17.58
N LEU A 489 42.55 1.13 -17.10
CA LEU A 489 42.87 1.16 -15.67
C LEU A 489 43.02 2.61 -15.17
N ALA A 490 43.69 3.48 -15.93
CA ALA A 490 43.93 4.87 -15.55
C ALA A 490 42.65 5.74 -15.61
N SER A 491 41.75 5.49 -16.57
CA SER A 491 40.44 6.15 -16.64
C SER A 491 39.43 5.60 -15.63
N GLY A 492 39.72 4.43 -15.05
CA GLY A 492 38.84 3.73 -14.11
C GLY A 492 37.76 2.86 -14.77
N GLU A 493 37.77 2.74 -16.11
CA GLU A 493 36.92 1.83 -16.88
C GLU A 493 37.17 0.34 -16.52
N LEU A 494 38.40 -0.02 -16.17
CA LEU A 494 38.77 -1.34 -15.72
C LEU A 494 39.10 -1.33 -14.22
N GLN A 495 38.56 -2.32 -13.49
CA GLN A 495 38.87 -2.52 -12.08
C GLN A 495 40.24 -3.20 -11.92
N PRO A 496 41.05 -2.81 -10.91
CA PRO A 496 42.36 -3.42 -10.68
C PRO A 496 42.21 -4.86 -10.17
N HIS A 497 42.93 -5.81 -10.77
CA HIS A 497 42.91 -7.23 -10.37
C HIS A 497 44.14 -7.65 -9.55
N GLY A 498 45.22 -6.84 -9.60
CA GLY A 498 46.42 -7.01 -8.80
C GLY A 498 46.99 -5.67 -8.35
N ALA A 499 47.98 -5.69 -7.48
CA ALA A 499 48.56 -4.48 -6.90
C ALA A 499 49.27 -3.58 -7.93
N VAL A 500 49.86 -4.15 -9.00
CA VAL A 500 50.40 -3.37 -10.14
C VAL A 500 49.29 -2.63 -10.87
N ASP A 501 48.12 -3.25 -11.06
CA ASP A 501 46.97 -2.60 -11.70
C ASP A 501 46.38 -1.51 -10.79
N ALA A 502 46.37 -1.74 -9.48
CA ALA A 502 45.94 -0.74 -8.50
C ALA A 502 46.85 0.50 -8.50
N LEU A 503 48.17 0.35 -8.65
CA LEU A 503 49.08 1.49 -8.78
C LEU A 503 48.77 2.34 -10.02
N LYS A 504 48.50 1.70 -11.17
CA LYS A 504 48.10 2.40 -12.40
C LYS A 504 46.76 3.11 -12.25
N TRP A 505 45.79 2.44 -11.62
CA TRP A 505 44.48 3.01 -11.33
C TRP A 505 44.58 4.23 -10.40
N ILE A 506 45.38 4.13 -9.32
CA ILE A 506 45.63 5.24 -8.39
C ILE A 506 46.34 6.39 -9.12
N ALA A 507 47.35 6.10 -9.95
CA ALA A 507 48.04 7.13 -10.72
C ALA A 507 47.09 7.89 -11.65
N GLY A 508 46.25 7.17 -12.41
CA GLY A 508 45.21 7.78 -13.25
C GLY A 508 44.20 8.60 -12.44
N TYR A 509 43.80 8.11 -11.26
CA TYR A 509 42.93 8.85 -10.33
C TYR A 509 43.55 10.18 -9.89
N LEU A 510 44.84 10.18 -9.53
CA LEU A 510 45.59 11.37 -9.10
C LEU A 510 45.84 12.35 -10.25
N GLU A 511 45.99 11.86 -11.48
CA GLU A 511 46.09 12.68 -12.70
C GLU A 511 44.75 13.31 -13.11
N GLY A 512 43.63 12.88 -12.51
CA GLY A 512 42.30 13.34 -12.87
C GLY A 512 41.78 12.74 -14.18
N SER A 513 42.32 11.60 -14.62
CA SER A 513 41.95 10.95 -15.88
C SER A 513 40.49 10.49 -15.92
N GLN A 514 39.86 10.30 -14.76
CA GLN A 514 38.43 10.03 -14.57
C GLN A 514 37.51 11.23 -14.85
N ASN A 515 38.05 12.46 -14.91
CA ASN A 515 37.29 13.69 -15.16
C ASN A 515 37.40 14.18 -16.61
N LYS A 516 38.09 13.42 -17.47
CA LYS A 516 38.25 13.75 -18.90
C LYS A 516 37.08 13.12 -19.66
N ASP A 517 35.95 13.81 -19.64
CA ASP A 517 34.90 13.72 -20.67
C ASP A 517 34.97 14.94 -21.60
#